data_AF-A0A9D5MJ31-F1
#
_entry.id   AF-A0A9D5MJ31-F1
#
_cell.length_a   1.000
_cell.length_b   1.000
_cell.length_c   1.000
_cell.angle_alpha   90.00
_cell.angle_beta   90.00
_cell.angle_gamma   90.00
#
_symmetry.space_group_name_H-M   'P 1'
#
loop_
_entity.id
_entity.type
_entity.pdbx_description
1 polymer ?
#
loop_
_entity_poly.entity_id
_entity_poly.type
_entity_poly.pdbx_seq_one_letter_code
_entity_poly.pdbx_strand_id
1 'polypeptide(L)'
;MDKTEITRRLDALGYDVATPDGAVDAADWALRWFKRQNGLAEDAPFEEALRSDGAAPGVGARYPYYSMEDPLWGDWPYDAANTSDRETVSSSGCGPTSMAMAISHQIGRAVLPPVLCDWSNAHHHRDPDGQEGTYLSFFPACAALYGLTAEVHEEFGRDVFDQIAAALAAGCDVIACMAAGSPFTKCGHYAPIARIEDGRITMYDPVPKKNELPHYTVGEWLDGGWLASYIVVSKRTDTDRT
;
A
#
# COMPACT_ATOMS: atom_id res chain seq x y z
N MET A 1 -16.54 -8.56 -24.39
CA MET A 1 -16.86 -7.13 -24.15
C MET A 1 -15.74 -6.30 -24.77
N ASP A 2 -15.99 -5.07 -25.20
CA ASP A 2 -14.89 -4.20 -25.61
C ASP A 2 -14.12 -3.66 -24.39
N LYS A 3 -12.89 -3.15 -24.59
CA LYS A 3 -12.02 -2.69 -23.50
C LYS A 3 -12.68 -1.55 -22.70
N THR A 4 -13.38 -0.63 -23.36
CA THR A 4 -14.03 0.51 -22.72
C THR A 4 -15.16 0.07 -21.79
N GLU A 5 -15.98 -0.89 -22.21
CA GLU A 5 -17.07 -1.47 -21.40
C GLU A 5 -16.51 -2.18 -20.15
N ILE A 6 -15.41 -2.93 -20.31
CA ILE A 6 -14.73 -3.64 -19.22
C ILE A 6 -14.21 -2.63 -18.19
N THR A 7 -13.42 -1.64 -18.63
CA THR A 7 -12.85 -0.60 -17.77
C THR A 7 -13.93 0.15 -17.01
N ARG A 8 -15.02 0.56 -17.68
CA ARG A 8 -16.14 1.27 -17.05
C ARG A 8 -16.83 0.42 -15.98
N ARG A 9 -16.96 -0.89 -16.20
CA ARG A 9 -17.62 -1.77 -15.22
C ARG A 9 -16.73 -2.05 -14.03
N LEU A 10 -15.43 -2.27 -14.24
CA LEU A 10 -14.44 -2.40 -13.16
C LEU A 10 -14.39 -1.11 -12.31
N ASP A 11 -14.34 0.05 -12.95
CA ASP A 11 -14.38 1.35 -12.29
C ASP A 11 -15.62 1.52 -11.39
N ALA A 12 -16.80 1.15 -11.92
CA ALA A 12 -18.07 1.21 -11.18
C ALA A 12 -18.13 0.23 -9.99
N LEU A 13 -17.33 -0.84 -10.01
CA LEU A 13 -17.20 -1.81 -8.91
C LEU A 13 -16.10 -1.42 -7.92
N GLY A 14 -15.47 -0.25 -8.09
CA GLY A 14 -14.42 0.25 -7.20
C GLY A 14 -13.06 -0.39 -7.44
N TYR A 15 -12.77 -0.85 -8.67
CA TYR A 15 -11.41 -1.22 -9.06
C TYR A 15 -10.73 -0.01 -9.69
N ASP A 16 -9.50 0.30 -9.27
CA ASP A 16 -8.75 1.36 -9.92
C ASP A 16 -8.16 0.89 -11.24
N VAL A 17 -8.53 1.56 -12.34
CA VAL A 17 -8.28 1.10 -13.71
C VAL A 17 -7.34 2.00 -14.51
N ALA A 18 -6.86 3.09 -13.91
CA ALA A 18 -5.90 4.00 -14.52
C ALA A 18 -5.13 4.76 -13.44
N THR A 19 -3.85 5.05 -13.66
CA THR A 19 -3.19 6.08 -12.87
C THR A 19 -3.64 7.48 -13.34
N PRO A 20 -3.85 8.44 -12.44
CA PRO A 20 -4.32 9.79 -12.79
C PRO A 20 -3.45 10.53 -13.83
N ASP A 21 -2.17 10.18 -13.93
CA ASP A 21 -1.21 10.73 -14.89
C ASP A 21 -1.02 9.89 -16.16
N GLY A 22 -1.65 8.70 -16.24
CA GLY A 22 -1.57 7.78 -17.36
C GLY A 22 -0.23 7.09 -17.55
N ALA A 23 0.70 7.18 -16.58
CA ALA A 23 2.01 6.52 -16.66
C ALA A 23 1.91 4.99 -16.67
N VAL A 24 0.86 4.42 -16.05
CA VAL A 24 0.65 2.98 -15.95
C VAL A 24 -0.82 2.61 -16.27
N ASP A 25 -1.03 1.63 -17.15
CA ASP A 25 -2.36 1.05 -17.40
C ASP A 25 -2.71 0.04 -16.28
N ALA A 26 -3.51 0.48 -15.31
CA ALA A 26 -3.94 -0.35 -14.19
C ALA A 26 -5.09 -1.31 -14.54
N ALA A 27 -5.70 -1.22 -15.73
CA ALA A 27 -6.89 -1.99 -16.06
C ALA A 27 -6.65 -3.52 -16.10
N ASP A 28 -5.46 -3.96 -16.52
CA ASP A 28 -5.12 -5.39 -16.51
C ASP A 28 -5.03 -5.92 -15.07
N TRP A 29 -4.37 -5.17 -14.18
CA TRP A 29 -4.29 -5.49 -12.76
C TRP A 29 -5.65 -5.48 -12.08
N ALA A 30 -6.49 -4.49 -12.39
CA ALA A 30 -7.88 -4.43 -11.95
C ALA A 30 -8.67 -5.68 -12.37
N LEU A 31 -8.51 -6.12 -13.62
CA LEU A 31 -9.19 -7.32 -14.12
C LEU A 31 -8.69 -8.60 -13.43
N ARG A 32 -7.38 -8.75 -13.25
CA ARG A 32 -6.78 -9.87 -12.50
C ARG A 32 -7.33 -9.94 -11.08
N TRP A 33 -7.37 -8.80 -10.39
CA TRP A 33 -7.92 -8.69 -9.04
C TRP A 33 -9.43 -8.96 -9.01
N PHE A 34 -10.17 -8.46 -9.99
CA PHE A 34 -11.60 -8.76 -10.15
C PHE A 34 -11.85 -10.26 -10.26
N LYS A 35 -11.11 -10.95 -11.13
CA LYS A 35 -11.22 -12.42 -11.27
C LYS A 35 -10.98 -13.11 -9.93
N ARG A 36 -9.91 -12.74 -9.21
CA ARG A 36 -9.60 -13.28 -7.88
C ARG A 36 -10.73 -13.06 -6.87
N GLN A 37 -11.28 -11.85 -6.80
CA GLN A 37 -12.39 -11.51 -5.89
C GLN A 37 -13.68 -12.28 -6.20
N ASN A 38 -13.86 -12.71 -7.44
CA ASN A 38 -15.02 -13.48 -7.89
C ASN A 38 -14.73 -14.98 -7.99
N GLY A 39 -13.61 -15.46 -7.45
CA GLY A 39 -13.26 -16.89 -7.42
C GLY A 39 -12.96 -17.48 -8.81
N LEU A 40 -12.59 -16.64 -9.78
CA LEU A 40 -12.25 -17.04 -11.14
C LEU A 40 -10.74 -17.25 -11.27
N ALA A 41 -10.35 -18.28 -12.02
CA ALA A 41 -8.98 -18.43 -12.47
C ALA A 41 -8.58 -17.28 -13.42
N GLU A 42 -7.29 -17.01 -13.56
CA GLU A 42 -6.79 -15.89 -14.36
C GLU A 42 -7.16 -15.99 -15.84
N ASP A 43 -7.19 -17.20 -16.39
CA ASP A 43 -7.55 -17.50 -17.78
C ASP A 43 -9.05 -17.75 -17.99
N ALA A 44 -9.84 -17.79 -16.91
CA ALA A 44 -11.27 -18.05 -16.99
C ALA A 44 -12.03 -16.89 -17.69
N PRO A 45 -13.15 -17.20 -18.39
CA PRO A 45 -14.07 -16.18 -18.87
C PRO A 45 -14.66 -15.40 -17.69
N PHE A 46 -14.89 -14.09 -17.88
CA PHE A 46 -15.24 -13.19 -16.78
C PHE A 46 -16.41 -12.27 -17.09
N GLU A 47 -16.84 -12.19 -18.35
CA GLU A 47 -17.81 -11.20 -18.82
C GLU A 47 -19.21 -11.40 -18.22
N GLU A 48 -19.57 -12.64 -17.87
CA GLU A 48 -20.82 -12.91 -17.16
C GLU A 48 -20.75 -12.40 -15.72
N ALA A 49 -19.68 -12.78 -14.99
CA ALA A 49 -19.45 -12.31 -13.63
C ALA A 49 -19.36 -10.78 -13.56
N LEU A 50 -18.66 -10.15 -14.51
CA LEU A 50 -18.47 -8.70 -14.55
C LEU A 50 -19.80 -7.95 -14.76
N ARG A 51 -20.75 -8.53 -15.49
CA ARG A 51 -22.09 -7.93 -15.68
C ARG A 51 -23.06 -8.23 -14.54
N SER A 52 -22.79 -9.24 -13.72
CA SER A 52 -23.64 -9.62 -12.60
C SER A 52 -23.81 -8.49 -11.60
N ASP A 53 -25.01 -8.35 -11.04
CA ASP A 53 -25.27 -7.44 -9.91
C ASP A 53 -24.61 -7.93 -8.61
N GLY A 54 -24.26 -9.23 -8.54
CA GLY A 54 -23.52 -9.83 -7.44
C GLY A 54 -22.00 -9.81 -7.61
N ALA A 55 -21.49 -9.06 -8.59
CA ALA A 55 -20.05 -8.91 -8.80
C ALA A 55 -19.37 -8.35 -7.54
N ALA A 56 -18.29 -9.00 -7.10
CA ALA A 56 -17.55 -8.55 -5.93
C ALA A 56 -16.95 -7.14 -6.15
N PRO A 57 -16.97 -6.25 -5.13
CA PRO A 57 -16.35 -4.95 -5.22
C PRO A 57 -14.81 -5.06 -5.15
N GLY A 58 -14.11 -4.04 -5.65
CA GLY A 58 -12.64 -3.99 -5.61
C GLY A 58 -12.08 -3.95 -4.19
N VAL A 59 -12.75 -3.23 -3.29
CA VAL A 59 -12.44 -3.22 -1.85
C VAL A 59 -13.67 -3.64 -1.06
N GLY A 60 -13.45 -4.43 -0.01
CA GLY A 60 -14.50 -4.86 0.90
C GLY A 60 -14.84 -3.83 1.98
N ALA A 61 -15.70 -4.21 2.92
CA ALA A 61 -16.08 -3.37 4.07
C ALA A 61 -15.00 -3.26 5.17
N ARG A 62 -13.91 -4.03 5.06
CA ARG A 62 -12.78 -4.01 6.00
C ARG A 62 -11.62 -3.26 5.34
N TYR A 63 -10.68 -2.81 6.18
CA TYR A 63 -9.41 -2.28 5.69
C TYR A 63 -8.77 -3.23 4.66
N PRO A 64 -8.38 -2.74 3.47
CA PRO A 64 -7.81 -3.57 2.42
C PRO A 64 -6.41 -4.04 2.85
N TYR A 65 -6.24 -5.36 2.96
CA TYR A 65 -4.93 -5.95 3.21
C TYR A 65 -4.34 -6.52 1.92
N TYR A 66 -3.12 -6.10 1.60
CA TYR A 66 -2.33 -6.63 0.51
C TYR A 66 -1.03 -7.22 1.04
N SER A 67 -0.78 -8.47 0.67
CA SER A 67 0.52 -9.11 0.86
C SER A 67 1.44 -8.73 -0.31
N MET A 68 2.68 -8.36 -0.03
CA MET A 68 3.70 -8.23 -1.09
C MET A 68 4.13 -9.60 -1.64
N GLU A 69 3.94 -10.67 -0.86
CA GLU A 69 4.18 -12.07 -1.22
C GLU A 69 2.93 -12.74 -1.86
N ASP A 70 1.91 -11.98 -2.25
CA ASP A 70 0.70 -12.53 -2.87
C ASP A 70 1.03 -13.18 -4.22
N PRO A 71 0.63 -14.44 -4.49
CA PRO A 71 0.95 -15.12 -5.75
C PRO A 71 0.49 -14.40 -7.02
N LEU A 72 -0.51 -13.52 -6.94
CA LEU A 72 -0.98 -12.78 -8.11
C LEU A 72 0.02 -11.76 -8.64
N TRP A 73 0.88 -11.19 -7.78
CA TRP A 73 1.80 -10.11 -8.15
C TRP A 73 3.18 -10.20 -7.50
N GLY A 74 3.40 -11.14 -6.58
CA GLY A 74 4.62 -11.21 -5.79
C GLY A 74 5.89 -11.40 -6.63
N ASP A 75 5.77 -12.03 -7.81
CA ASP A 75 6.84 -12.23 -8.77
C ASP A 75 6.98 -11.10 -9.80
N TRP A 76 6.09 -10.08 -9.75
CA TRP A 76 6.13 -8.92 -10.62
C TRP A 76 7.41 -8.10 -10.36
N PRO A 77 8.12 -7.64 -11.40
CA PRO A 77 9.38 -6.90 -11.23
C PRO A 77 9.22 -5.61 -10.43
N TYR A 78 10.19 -5.32 -9.58
CA TYR A 78 10.38 -4.01 -8.94
C TYR A 78 11.89 -3.75 -8.78
N ASP A 79 12.59 -3.81 -9.92
CA ASP A 79 14.04 -3.81 -10.02
C ASP A 79 14.67 -2.44 -9.72
N ALA A 80 15.82 -2.45 -9.05
CA ALA A 80 16.70 -1.30 -8.92
C ALA A 80 17.53 -1.07 -10.20
N ALA A 81 17.46 0.14 -10.75
CA ALA A 81 17.94 0.46 -12.10
C ALA A 81 19.46 0.28 -12.33
N ASN A 82 20.28 0.41 -11.29
CA ASN A 82 21.74 0.32 -11.37
C ASN A 82 22.29 -1.07 -11.00
N THR A 83 21.41 -2.07 -10.79
CA THR A 83 21.82 -3.42 -10.40
C THR A 83 21.41 -4.46 -11.44
N SER A 84 22.08 -5.61 -11.43
CA SER A 84 21.68 -6.77 -12.23
C SER A 84 20.76 -7.74 -11.47
N ASP A 85 20.49 -7.44 -10.20
CA ASP A 85 19.70 -8.29 -9.35
C ASP A 85 18.23 -8.16 -9.77
N ARG A 86 17.57 -9.31 -9.91
CA ARG A 86 16.13 -9.32 -10.13
C ARG A 86 15.45 -9.14 -8.77
N GLU A 87 14.72 -8.05 -8.66
CA GLU A 87 13.89 -7.74 -7.50
C GLU A 87 12.43 -7.74 -7.90
N THR A 88 11.57 -8.11 -6.96
CA THR A 88 10.15 -8.23 -7.19
C THR A 88 9.36 -7.48 -6.12
N VAL A 89 8.05 -7.40 -6.32
CA VAL A 89 7.15 -6.92 -5.28
C VAL A 89 7.40 -7.67 -3.96
N SER A 90 7.62 -8.99 -3.99
CA SER A 90 7.87 -9.80 -2.78
C SER A 90 9.17 -9.49 -2.05
N SER A 91 10.23 -9.11 -2.76
CA SER A 91 11.53 -8.84 -2.13
C SER A 91 11.64 -7.41 -1.64
N SER A 92 11.03 -6.46 -2.37
CA SER A 92 11.43 -5.06 -2.26
C SER A 92 10.26 -4.06 -2.35
N GLY A 93 9.02 -4.54 -2.47
CA GLY A 93 7.80 -3.73 -2.66
C GLY A 93 7.05 -3.31 -1.39
N CYS A 94 7.69 -3.28 -0.21
CA CYS A 94 6.98 -3.01 1.05
C CYS A 94 6.38 -1.59 1.10
N GLY A 95 7.09 -0.58 0.56
CA GLY A 95 6.59 0.80 0.45
C GLY A 95 5.36 0.93 -0.45
N PRO A 96 5.45 0.55 -1.75
CA PRO A 96 4.30 0.57 -2.66
C PRO A 96 3.12 -0.28 -2.18
N THR A 97 3.38 -1.45 -1.59
CA THR A 97 2.30 -2.30 -1.03
C THR A 97 1.61 -1.62 0.15
N SER A 98 2.37 -1.00 1.06
CA SER A 98 1.82 -0.24 2.20
C SER A 98 1.00 0.96 1.75
N MET A 99 1.50 1.70 0.76
CA MET A 99 0.81 2.86 0.20
C MET A 99 -0.46 2.45 -0.57
N ALA A 100 -0.43 1.33 -1.29
CA ALA A 100 -1.59 0.77 -1.98
C ALA A 100 -2.73 0.45 -1.00
N MET A 101 -2.42 -0.11 0.17
CA MET A 101 -3.41 -0.34 1.23
C MET A 101 -4.01 0.97 1.75
N ALA A 102 -3.16 1.95 2.09
CA ALA A 102 -3.61 3.25 2.62
C ALA A 102 -4.47 4.01 1.61
N ILE A 103 -4.03 4.14 0.35
CA ILE A 103 -4.80 4.81 -0.69
C ILE A 103 -6.13 4.07 -0.90
N SER A 104 -6.09 2.74 -1.00
CA SER A 104 -7.30 1.95 -1.24
C SER A 104 -8.36 2.15 -0.15
N HIS A 105 -7.92 2.28 1.10
CA HIS A 105 -8.78 2.59 2.23
C HIS A 105 -9.36 4.00 2.12
N GLN A 106 -8.52 5.02 1.90
CA GLN A 106 -8.94 6.42 1.86
C GLN A 106 -9.94 6.74 0.75
N ILE A 107 -9.75 6.15 -0.44
CA ILE A 107 -10.60 6.45 -1.61
C ILE A 107 -11.70 5.42 -1.85
N GLY A 108 -11.69 4.29 -1.12
CA GLY A 108 -12.67 3.22 -1.29
C GLY A 108 -12.60 2.52 -2.64
N ARG A 109 -11.39 2.41 -3.23
CA ARG A 109 -11.14 1.76 -4.53
C ARG A 109 -9.88 0.91 -4.46
N ALA A 110 -9.81 -0.17 -5.23
CA ALA A 110 -8.66 -1.07 -5.22
C ALA A 110 -7.50 -0.52 -6.04
N VAL A 111 -6.58 0.17 -5.38
CA VAL A 111 -5.25 0.51 -5.92
C VAL A 111 -4.30 -0.61 -5.54
N LEU A 112 -3.61 -1.21 -6.51
CA LEU A 112 -2.89 -2.46 -6.32
C LEU A 112 -1.37 -2.26 -6.25
N PRO A 113 -0.64 -3.08 -5.47
CA PRO A 113 0.81 -2.95 -5.30
C PRO A 113 1.63 -2.87 -6.62
N PRO A 114 1.44 -3.74 -7.62
CA PRO A 114 2.25 -3.68 -8.84
C PRO A 114 2.05 -2.38 -9.64
N VAL A 115 0.86 -1.78 -9.59
CA VAL A 115 0.60 -0.47 -10.22
C VAL A 115 1.48 0.61 -9.60
N LEU A 116 1.58 0.61 -8.26
CA LEU A 116 2.40 1.58 -7.55
C LEU A 116 3.91 1.29 -7.64
N CYS A 117 4.30 0.02 -7.80
CA CYS A 117 5.69 -0.36 -8.11
C CYS A 117 6.10 0.16 -9.50
N ASP A 118 5.27 -0.06 -10.52
CA ASP A 118 5.51 0.43 -11.88
C ASP A 118 5.57 1.96 -11.90
N TRP A 119 4.64 2.62 -11.20
CA TRP A 119 4.63 4.07 -11.07
C TRP A 119 5.88 4.58 -10.35
N SER A 120 6.27 3.94 -9.24
CA SER A 120 7.51 4.28 -8.53
C SER A 120 8.75 4.20 -9.43
N ASN A 121 8.84 3.19 -10.31
CA ASN A 121 9.96 3.04 -11.25
C ASN A 121 9.91 4.11 -12.34
N ALA A 122 8.74 4.37 -12.92
CA ALA A 122 8.55 5.38 -13.96
C ALA A 122 8.89 6.81 -13.47
N HIS A 123 8.77 7.07 -12.16
CA HIS A 123 9.00 8.37 -11.54
C HIS A 123 10.27 8.44 -10.66
N HIS A 124 11.16 7.45 -10.76
CA HIS A 124 12.46 7.43 -10.06
C HIS A 124 12.37 7.51 -8.52
N HIS A 125 11.33 6.91 -7.96
CA HIS A 125 11.14 6.76 -6.50
C HIS A 125 11.71 5.46 -5.94
N ARG A 126 12.06 4.51 -6.81
CA ARG A 126 12.82 3.32 -6.47
C ARG A 126 14.29 3.70 -6.30
N ASP A 127 14.90 3.29 -5.18
CA ASP A 127 16.34 3.42 -5.02
C ASP A 127 17.07 2.64 -6.13
N PRO A 128 17.83 3.32 -7.01
CA PRO A 128 18.41 2.65 -8.17
C PRO A 128 19.55 1.73 -7.79
N ASP A 129 20.15 1.87 -6.59
CA ASP A 129 21.26 1.02 -6.14
C ASP A 129 20.79 -0.19 -5.30
N GLY A 130 19.48 -0.33 -5.05
CA GLY A 130 18.89 -1.48 -4.36
C GLY A 130 19.19 -1.57 -2.85
N GLN A 131 19.60 -0.47 -2.22
CA GLN A 131 19.97 -0.40 -0.80
C GLN A 131 18.77 -0.04 0.10
N GLU A 132 17.97 0.96 -0.29
CA GLU A 132 16.94 1.58 0.55
C GLU A 132 15.50 1.34 0.06
N GLY A 133 15.30 0.42 -0.89
CA GLY A 133 13.98 0.05 -1.40
C GLY A 133 13.27 1.23 -2.07
N THR A 134 12.32 1.87 -1.39
CA THR A 134 11.55 3.00 -1.93
C THR A 134 11.84 4.27 -1.13
N TYR A 135 12.16 5.37 -1.82
CA TYR A 135 12.44 6.65 -1.18
C TYR A 135 11.20 7.26 -0.53
N LEU A 136 11.40 8.00 0.58
CA LEU A 136 10.32 8.70 1.29
C LEU A 136 9.58 9.72 0.41
N SER A 137 10.24 10.27 -0.62
CA SER A 137 9.62 11.18 -1.59
C SER A 137 8.47 10.54 -2.39
N PHE A 138 8.44 9.20 -2.46
CA PHE A 138 7.36 8.43 -3.09
C PHE A 138 5.99 8.73 -2.50
N PHE A 139 5.89 8.75 -1.17
CA PHE A 139 4.60 8.79 -0.48
C PHE A 139 3.81 10.09 -0.73
N PRO A 140 4.37 11.30 -0.54
CA PRO A 140 3.65 12.54 -0.87
C PRO A 140 3.34 12.65 -2.36
N ALA A 141 4.25 12.23 -3.24
CA ALA A 141 4.03 12.26 -4.68
C ALA A 141 2.89 11.31 -5.10
N CYS A 142 2.90 10.09 -4.59
CA CYS A 142 1.87 9.08 -4.85
C CYS A 142 0.51 9.49 -4.26
N ALA A 143 0.47 10.01 -3.03
CA ALA A 143 -0.76 10.51 -2.41
C ALA A 143 -1.41 11.62 -3.25
N ALA A 144 -0.60 12.54 -3.78
CA ALA A 144 -1.08 13.66 -4.57
C ALA A 144 -1.81 13.23 -5.84
N LEU A 145 -1.42 12.12 -6.47
CA LEU A 145 -2.12 11.56 -7.64
C LEU A 145 -3.59 11.29 -7.32
N TYR A 146 -3.86 10.74 -6.14
CA TYR A 146 -5.20 10.33 -5.70
C TYR A 146 -5.94 11.44 -4.93
N GLY A 147 -5.45 12.69 -4.97
CA GLY A 147 -6.06 13.82 -4.27
C GLY A 147 -5.94 13.73 -2.74
N LEU A 148 -4.96 12.97 -2.25
CA LEU A 148 -4.65 12.80 -0.83
C LEU A 148 -3.43 13.67 -0.43
N THR A 149 -3.12 13.66 0.87
CA THR A 149 -1.85 14.09 1.44
C THR A 149 -1.13 12.90 2.06
N ALA A 150 0.20 12.94 2.08
CA ALA A 150 1.02 12.04 2.88
C ALA A 150 2.15 12.86 3.52
N GLU A 151 2.05 13.05 4.84
CA GLU A 151 3.00 13.85 5.62
C GLU A 151 4.03 12.93 6.27
N VAL A 152 5.31 13.22 6.06
CA VAL A 152 6.43 12.46 6.64
C VAL A 152 6.87 13.13 7.93
N HIS A 153 6.90 12.36 9.02
CA HIS A 153 7.30 12.82 10.34
C HIS A 153 8.50 12.01 10.84
N GLU A 154 9.56 12.70 11.25
CA GLU A 154 10.82 12.11 11.73
C GLU A 154 10.97 12.19 13.25
N GLU A 155 9.90 12.57 13.95
CA GLU A 155 9.87 12.69 15.40
C GLU A 155 9.75 11.32 16.07
N PHE A 156 10.36 11.17 17.25
CA PHE A 156 10.33 9.94 18.04
C PHE A 156 10.06 10.23 19.52
N GLY A 157 9.14 9.48 20.12
CA GLY A 157 8.78 9.67 21.52
C GLY A 157 7.47 8.97 21.90
N ARG A 158 7.16 8.96 23.19
CA ARG A 158 5.89 8.39 23.69
C ARG A 158 4.68 9.16 23.17
N ASP A 159 4.80 10.48 23.13
CA ASP A 159 3.84 11.41 22.56
C ASP A 159 3.61 11.19 21.07
N VAL A 160 4.63 10.77 20.32
CA VAL A 160 4.47 10.39 18.91
C VAL A 160 3.49 9.23 18.74
N PHE A 161 3.55 8.20 19.58
CA PHE A 161 2.58 7.11 19.53
C PHE A 161 1.16 7.55 19.92
N ASP A 162 1.01 8.56 20.78
CA ASP A 162 -0.29 9.16 21.08
C ASP A 162 -0.83 9.95 19.87
N GLN A 163 0.03 10.67 19.14
CA GLN A 163 -0.32 11.36 17.91
C GLN A 163 -0.74 10.39 16.81
N ILE A 164 0.00 9.29 16.63
CA ILE A 164 -0.35 8.22 15.70
C ILE A 164 -1.72 7.63 16.05
N ALA A 165 -1.98 7.34 17.33
CA ALA A 165 -3.27 6.82 17.77
C ALA A 165 -4.41 7.82 17.48
N ALA A 166 -4.17 9.12 17.67
CA ALA A 166 -5.13 10.17 17.35
C ALA A 166 -5.39 10.29 15.84
N ALA A 167 -4.36 10.18 15.00
CA ALA A 167 -4.50 10.20 13.54
C ALA A 167 -5.34 9.01 13.04
N LEU A 168 -5.06 7.80 13.55
CA LEU A 168 -5.85 6.60 13.24
C LEU A 168 -7.31 6.77 13.68
N ALA A 169 -7.56 7.33 14.86
CA ALA A 169 -8.91 7.61 15.35
C ALA A 169 -9.65 8.68 14.52
N ALA A 170 -8.93 9.60 13.88
CA ALA A 170 -9.47 10.59 12.96
C ALA A 170 -9.78 10.01 11.56
N GLY A 171 -9.47 8.73 11.32
CA GLY A 171 -9.68 8.05 10.03
C GLY A 171 -8.55 8.25 9.02
N CYS A 172 -7.39 8.77 9.46
CA CYS A 172 -6.18 8.76 8.66
C CYS A 172 -5.55 7.36 8.67
N ASP A 173 -4.73 7.08 7.65
CA ASP A 173 -3.85 5.91 7.65
C ASP A 173 -2.45 6.31 8.09
N VAL A 174 -1.78 5.45 8.84
CA VAL A 174 -0.40 5.69 9.29
C VAL A 174 0.49 4.55 8.83
N ILE A 175 1.56 4.87 8.10
CA ILE A 175 2.60 3.91 7.69
C ILE A 175 3.82 4.14 8.57
N ALA A 176 4.24 3.10 9.30
CA ALA A 176 5.49 3.14 10.05
C ALA A 176 6.68 2.89 9.11
N CYS A 177 7.70 3.73 9.21
CA CYS A 177 9.01 3.52 8.61
C CYS A 177 9.92 2.93 9.69
N MET A 178 10.08 1.61 9.66
CA MET A 178 10.80 0.87 10.69
C MET A 178 12.30 0.90 10.47
N ALA A 179 13.04 1.06 11.56
CA ALA A 179 14.49 1.00 11.55
C ALA A 179 15.00 -0.44 11.30
N ALA A 180 16.21 -0.52 10.74
CA ALA A 180 16.97 -1.75 10.65
C ALA A 180 17.19 -2.38 12.03
N GLY A 181 17.00 -3.70 12.15
CA GLY A 181 17.18 -4.43 13.41
C GLY A 181 15.91 -4.52 14.27
N SER A 182 14.78 -3.97 13.82
CA SER A 182 13.48 -4.25 14.42
C SER A 182 13.08 -5.74 14.24
N PRO A 183 12.13 -6.27 15.02
CA PRO A 183 11.62 -7.64 14.85
C PRO A 183 11.03 -7.91 13.45
N PHE A 184 10.67 -6.85 12.74
CA PHE A 184 10.08 -6.90 11.41
C PHE A 184 11.14 -7.02 10.31
N THR A 185 12.32 -6.40 10.46
CA THR A 185 13.29 -6.27 9.37
C THR A 185 14.74 -6.14 9.81
N LYS A 186 15.67 -6.53 8.93
CA LYS A 186 17.12 -6.34 9.13
C LYS A 186 17.67 -5.07 8.48
N CYS A 187 16.96 -4.47 7.53
CA CYS A 187 17.49 -3.38 6.68
C CYS A 187 16.59 -2.13 6.59
N GLY A 188 15.39 -2.16 7.18
CA GLY A 188 14.36 -1.12 7.01
C GLY A 188 13.08 -1.72 6.46
N HIS A 189 11.92 -1.15 6.79
CA HIS A 189 10.63 -1.69 6.36
C HIS A 189 9.49 -0.68 6.47
N TYR A 190 8.53 -0.77 5.56
CA TYR A 190 7.31 0.02 5.61
C TYR A 190 6.13 -0.91 5.93
N ALA A 191 5.30 -0.52 6.90
CA ALA A 191 4.06 -1.22 7.18
C ALA A 191 3.01 -0.28 7.79
N PRO A 192 1.73 -0.37 7.38
CA PRO A 192 0.65 0.34 8.06
C PRO A 192 0.47 -0.10 9.51
N ILE A 193 0.23 0.87 10.38
CA ILE A 193 -0.21 0.64 11.76
C ILE A 193 -1.72 0.46 11.71
N ALA A 194 -2.20 -0.74 12.08
CA ALA A 194 -3.62 -1.05 12.09
C ALA A 194 -4.35 -0.35 13.24
N ARG A 195 -3.76 -0.38 14.44
CA ARG A 195 -4.29 0.27 15.64
C ARG A 195 -3.26 0.30 16.77
N ILE A 196 -3.46 1.22 17.70
CA ILE A 196 -2.77 1.28 18.99
C ILE A 196 -3.84 1.16 20.08
N GLU A 197 -3.87 0.04 20.79
CA GLU A 197 -4.88 -0.27 21.81
C GLU A 197 -4.20 -0.86 23.04
N ASP A 198 -4.61 -0.44 24.24
CA ASP A 198 -4.04 -0.90 25.52
C ASP A 198 -2.49 -0.83 25.56
N GLY A 199 -1.93 0.20 24.92
CA GLY A 199 -0.49 0.40 24.82
C GLY A 199 0.25 -0.58 23.90
N ARG A 200 -0.47 -1.34 23.07
CA ARG A 200 0.06 -2.30 22.09
C ARG A 200 -0.21 -1.86 20.67
N ILE A 201 0.77 -2.09 19.80
CA ILE A 201 0.74 -1.72 18.39
C ILE A 201 0.47 -2.97 17.56
N THR A 202 -0.60 -2.90 16.76
CA THR A 202 -0.93 -3.91 15.75
C THR A 202 -0.60 -3.35 14.37
N MET A 203 0.02 -4.17 13.53
CA MET A 203 0.44 -3.80 12.17
C MET A 203 -0.39 -4.55 11.12
N TYR A 204 -0.55 -3.95 9.95
CA TYR A 204 -0.90 -4.67 8.72
C TYR A 204 0.37 -4.86 7.89
N ASP A 205 1.29 -5.69 8.38
CA ASP A 205 2.58 -5.89 7.72
C ASP A 205 2.37 -6.50 6.32
N PRO A 206 2.90 -5.86 5.25
CA PRO A 206 2.76 -6.38 3.89
C PRO A 206 3.49 -7.71 3.70
N VAL A 207 4.38 -8.12 4.62
CA VAL A 207 5.00 -9.43 4.69
C VAL A 207 4.15 -10.36 5.58
N PRO A 208 3.38 -11.33 5.04
CA PRO A 208 2.35 -12.06 5.79
C PRO A 208 2.84 -12.72 7.08
N LYS A 209 3.98 -13.40 7.04
CA LYS A 209 4.60 -14.06 8.21
C LYS A 209 4.88 -13.10 9.37
N LYS A 210 4.95 -11.80 9.12
CA LYS A 210 5.18 -10.78 10.15
C LYS A 210 3.89 -10.35 10.85
N ASN A 211 2.72 -10.58 10.25
CA ASN A 211 1.44 -10.41 10.94
C ASN A 211 1.21 -11.44 12.06
N GLU A 212 1.98 -12.53 12.07
CA GLU A 212 1.95 -13.56 13.12
C GLU A 212 2.84 -13.22 14.32
N LEU A 213 3.67 -12.17 14.22
CA LEU A 213 4.44 -11.69 15.36
C LEU A 213 3.51 -11.19 16.47
N PRO A 214 3.89 -11.34 17.74
CA PRO A 214 3.12 -10.74 18.83
C PRO A 214 3.05 -9.22 18.59
N HIS A 215 1.89 -8.63 18.88
CA HIS A 215 1.80 -7.18 18.99
C HIS A 215 2.81 -6.72 20.03
N TYR A 216 3.59 -5.69 19.74
CA TYR A 216 4.56 -5.16 20.69
C TYR A 216 3.97 -3.95 21.40
N THR A 217 4.38 -3.72 22.64
CA THR A 217 3.99 -2.54 23.41
C THR A 217 4.69 -1.30 22.88
N VAL A 218 4.10 -0.13 23.11
CA VAL A 218 4.76 1.16 22.84
C VAL A 218 6.11 1.24 23.55
N GLY A 219 6.23 0.69 24.78
CA GLY A 219 7.51 0.62 25.50
C GLY A 219 8.57 -0.18 24.75
N GLU A 220 8.23 -1.36 24.22
CA GLU A 220 9.17 -2.18 23.43
C GLU A 220 9.60 -1.49 22.13
N TRP A 221 8.69 -0.77 21.46
CA TRP A 221 9.04 0.04 20.28
C TRP A 221 9.99 1.20 20.62
N LEU A 222 9.79 1.84 21.78
CA LEU A 222 10.64 2.92 22.27
C LEU A 222 12.03 2.40 22.66
N ASP A 223 12.08 1.36 23.49
CA ASP A 223 13.32 0.75 23.98
C ASP A 223 14.16 0.18 22.83
N GLY A 224 13.49 -0.37 21.82
CA GLY A 224 14.11 -0.93 20.64
C GLY A 224 14.54 0.09 19.58
N GLY A 225 14.06 1.34 19.66
CA GLY A 225 14.29 2.34 18.61
C GLY A 225 13.74 1.91 17.26
N TRP A 226 12.60 1.20 17.24
CA TRP A 226 12.13 0.52 16.03
C TRP A 226 11.40 1.42 15.03
N LEU A 227 10.92 2.59 15.45
CA LEU A 227 10.31 3.59 14.59
C LEU A 227 11.38 4.62 14.18
N ALA A 228 11.72 4.69 12.90
CA ALA A 228 12.64 5.71 12.38
C ALA A 228 11.90 6.98 11.96
N SER A 229 10.75 6.81 11.30
CA SER A 229 9.81 7.87 10.92
C SER A 229 8.42 7.26 10.73
N TYR A 230 7.41 8.09 10.51
CA TYR A 230 6.07 7.64 10.16
C TYR A 230 5.43 8.58 9.14
N ILE A 231 4.47 8.06 8.39
CA ILE A 231 3.78 8.77 7.33
C ILE A 231 2.29 8.78 7.63
N VAL A 232 1.69 9.97 7.70
CA VAL A 232 0.24 10.12 7.88
C VAL A 232 -0.40 10.39 6.52
N VAL A 233 -1.24 9.48 6.06
CA VAL A 233 -1.99 9.58 4.80
C VAL A 233 -3.44 9.98 5.10
N SER A 234 -3.91 11.05 4.46
CA SER A 234 -5.25 11.57 4.71
C SER A 234 -5.87 12.24 3.49
N LYS A 235 -7.17 12.51 3.54
CA LYS A 235 -7.84 13.33 2.52
C LYS A 235 -7.39 14.78 2.66
N ARG A 236 -7.15 15.46 1.53
CA ARG A 236 -6.87 16.90 1.54
C ARG A 236 -7.97 17.66 2.27
N THR A 237 -7.56 18.51 3.20
CA THR A 237 -8.45 19.47 3.84
C THR A 237 -8.51 20.74 2.98
N ASP A 238 -9.58 21.53 3.09
CA ASP A 238 -9.70 22.77 2.30
C ASP A 238 -8.56 23.78 2.57
N THR A 239 -7.81 23.61 3.66
CA THR A 239 -6.62 24.40 4.02
C THR A 239 -5.36 24.04 3.22
N ASP A 240 -5.31 22.89 2.55
CA ASP A 240 -4.12 22.41 1.81
C ASP A 240 -4.09 22.89 0.34
N ARG A 241 -5.01 23.79 -0.05
CA ARG A 241 -5.19 24.30 -1.42
C ARG A 241 -4.48 25.63 -1.72
N THR A 242 -3.63 26.12 -0.83
CA THR A 242 -2.92 27.40 -0.99
C THR A 242 -1.59 27.26 -1.71
#